data_AF-A0A5D0Q287-F1
#
_entry.id   AF-A0A5D0Q287-F1
#
_cell.length_a   1.000
_cell.length_b   1.000
_cell.length_c   1.000
_cell.angle_alpha   90.00
_cell.angle_beta   90.00
_cell.angle_gamma   90.00
#
_symmetry.space_group_name_H-M   'P 1'
#
loop_
_entity.id
_entity.type
_entity.pdbx_description
1 polymer ?
#
loop_
_entity_poly.entity_id
_entity_poly.type
_entity_poly.pdbx_seq_one_letter_code
_entity_poly.pdbx_strand_id
1 'polypeptide(L)'
;MNRMIALAEEAQSEETWAFDALSRFVVGCAEAGLDPLVAVEGGGADASEDGAAGDRLVKVLEEIVRAGHDEGALRADVGAGDVVGVVGLVVRGLPTVPAGVGEELRERAARLVLAGMRAHPAPAPPGAALTVEELARRVSG
;
A
#
# COMPACT_ATOMS: atom_id res chain seq x y z
N MET A 1 -8.99 -3.02 -11.04
CA MET A 1 -9.68 -2.07 -10.15
C MET A 1 -10.64 -2.74 -9.17
N ASN A 2 -11.65 -3.50 -9.64
CA ASN A 2 -12.61 -4.19 -8.77
C ASN A 2 -11.98 -5.01 -7.63
N ARG A 3 -10.86 -5.70 -7.89
CA ARG A 3 -10.14 -6.44 -6.85
C ARG A 3 -9.53 -5.55 -5.76
N MET A 4 -9.05 -4.37 -6.11
CA MET A 4 -8.53 -3.40 -5.12
C MET A 4 -9.65 -2.76 -4.31
N ILE A 5 -10.80 -2.48 -4.97
CA ILE A 5 -12.00 -2.00 -4.27
C ILE A 5 -12.46 -3.04 -3.26
N ALA A 6 -12.60 -4.31 -3.66
CA ALA A 6 -12.97 -5.38 -2.76
C ALA A 6 -12.00 -5.51 -1.58
N LEU A 7 -10.69 -5.48 -1.83
CA LEU A 7 -9.68 -5.50 -0.75
C LEU A 7 -9.85 -4.32 0.23
N ALA A 8 -10.15 -3.12 -0.28
CA ALA A 8 -10.32 -1.93 0.56
C ALA A 8 -11.63 -2.00 1.37
N GLU A 9 -12.74 -2.41 0.75
CA GLU A 9 -14.05 -2.54 1.39
C GLU A 9 -14.08 -3.69 2.43
N GLU A 10 -13.48 -4.84 2.10
CA GLU A 10 -13.32 -5.96 3.03
C GLU A 10 -12.45 -5.53 4.22
N ALA A 11 -11.32 -4.89 3.97
CA ALA A 11 -10.45 -4.40 5.05
C ALA A 11 -11.17 -3.37 5.93
N GLN A 12 -11.91 -2.43 5.34
CA GLN A 12 -12.68 -1.41 6.09
C GLN A 12 -13.81 -2.02 6.92
N SER A 13 -14.43 -3.12 6.46
CA SER A 13 -15.58 -3.74 7.13
C SER A 13 -15.19 -4.82 8.14
N GLU A 14 -14.09 -5.53 7.92
CA GLU A 14 -13.63 -6.63 8.78
C GLU A 14 -12.68 -6.17 9.89
N GLU A 15 -11.83 -5.17 9.64
CA GLU A 15 -10.86 -4.71 10.63
C GLU A 15 -11.50 -3.73 11.61
N THR A 16 -11.16 -3.87 12.89
CA THR A 16 -11.70 -3.00 13.95
C THR A 16 -11.08 -1.60 13.92
N TRP A 17 -9.82 -1.49 13.53
CA TRP A 17 -9.06 -0.24 13.52
C TRP A 17 -8.69 0.16 12.10
N ALA A 18 -8.79 1.45 11.79
CA ALA A 18 -8.53 1.97 10.46
C ALA A 18 -7.09 1.74 10.00
N PHE A 19 -6.12 1.77 10.92
CA PHE A 19 -4.74 1.44 10.55
C PHE A 19 -4.57 -0.04 10.17
N ASP A 20 -5.31 -0.95 10.80
CA ASP A 20 -5.27 -2.36 10.47
C ASP A 20 -5.94 -2.60 9.10
N ALA A 21 -7.06 -1.90 8.81
CA ALA A 21 -7.68 -1.86 7.49
C ALA A 21 -6.70 -1.38 6.40
N LEU A 22 -6.03 -0.24 6.65
CA LEU A 22 -5.01 0.30 5.74
C LEU A 22 -3.88 -0.70 5.53
N SER A 23 -3.40 -1.33 6.61
CA SER A 23 -2.33 -2.31 6.56
C SER A 23 -2.70 -3.51 5.71
N ARG A 24 -3.92 -4.05 5.89
CA ARG A 24 -4.45 -5.17 5.12
C ARG A 24 -4.59 -4.83 3.64
N PHE A 25 -5.10 -3.64 3.30
CA PHE A 25 -5.16 -3.16 1.92
C PHE A 25 -3.77 -3.08 1.28
N VAL A 26 -2.83 -2.37 1.93
CA VAL A 26 -1.48 -2.15 1.40
C VAL A 26 -0.72 -3.47 1.21
N VAL A 27 -0.77 -4.37 2.20
CA VAL A 27 -0.13 -5.69 2.11
C VAL A 27 -0.80 -6.53 1.02
N GLY A 28 -2.13 -6.56 0.95
CA GLY A 28 -2.86 -7.29 -0.08
C GLY A 28 -2.54 -6.82 -1.51
N CYS A 29 -2.41 -5.50 -1.72
CA CYS A 29 -1.95 -4.94 -2.98
C CYS A 29 -0.51 -5.35 -3.32
N ALA A 30 0.41 -5.29 -2.35
CA ALA A 30 1.80 -5.69 -2.55
C ALA A 30 1.93 -7.17 -2.90
N GLU A 31 1.26 -8.06 -2.15
CA GLU A 31 1.27 -9.51 -2.38
C GLU A 31 0.66 -9.88 -3.75
N ALA A 32 -0.44 -9.23 -4.13
CA ALA A 32 -1.12 -9.51 -5.39
C ALA A 32 -0.56 -8.74 -6.60
N GLY A 33 0.42 -7.85 -6.41
CA GLY A 33 0.96 -7.00 -7.46
C GLY A 33 -0.06 -6.03 -8.05
N LEU A 34 -1.00 -5.54 -7.23
CA LEU A 34 -2.07 -4.64 -7.66
C LEU A 34 -1.65 -3.19 -7.43
N ASP A 35 -1.54 -2.43 -8.52
CA ASP A 35 -1.10 -1.03 -8.50
C ASP A 35 -2.30 -0.08 -8.32
N PRO A 36 -2.50 0.55 -7.14
CA PRO A 36 -3.59 1.50 -6.93
C PRO A 36 -3.36 2.84 -7.61
N LEU A 37 -2.13 3.16 -8.05
CA LEU A 37 -1.81 4.43 -8.70
C LEU A 37 -2.56 4.62 -10.02
N VAL A 38 -2.93 3.51 -10.68
CA VAL A 38 -3.75 3.54 -11.89
C VAL A 38 -5.13 4.19 -11.68
N ALA A 39 -5.62 4.24 -10.44
CA ALA A 39 -6.90 4.88 -10.11
C ALA A 39 -6.84 6.42 -10.22
N VAL A 40 -5.65 7.02 -10.16
CA VAL A 40 -5.47 8.48 -10.26
C VAL A 40 -4.77 8.92 -11.56
N GLU A 41 -4.12 8.00 -12.29
CA GLU A 41 -3.45 8.29 -13.57
C GLU A 41 -4.43 8.63 -14.69
N GLY A 42 -5.72 8.25 -14.58
CA GLY A 42 -6.79 8.62 -15.51
C GLY A 42 -7.52 9.92 -15.18
N GLY A 43 -6.95 10.79 -14.34
CA GLY A 43 -7.63 11.83 -13.59
C GLY A 43 -8.73 12.65 -14.30
N GLY A 44 -9.82 12.89 -13.55
CA GLY A 44 -10.73 14.02 -13.73
C GLY A 44 -11.79 13.87 -14.83
N ALA A 45 -13.01 13.52 -14.42
CA ALA A 45 -14.20 13.43 -15.29
C ALA A 45 -14.10 12.41 -16.43
N ASP A 46 -13.35 11.32 -16.22
CA ASP A 46 -13.56 10.12 -17.03
C ASP A 46 -14.88 9.46 -16.59
N ALA A 47 -15.93 9.68 -17.38
CA ALA A 47 -17.24 9.07 -17.17
C ALA A 47 -17.29 7.59 -17.57
N SER A 48 -16.14 6.98 -17.92
CA SER A 48 -16.03 5.54 -18.13
C SER A 48 -16.33 4.76 -16.84
N GLU A 49 -16.67 3.48 -17.00
CA GLU A 49 -16.82 2.57 -15.87
C GLU A 49 -15.52 2.46 -15.06
N ASP A 50 -14.37 2.60 -15.71
CA ASP A 50 -13.06 2.59 -15.07
C ASP A 50 -12.85 3.85 -14.23
N GLY A 51 -13.12 5.05 -14.76
CA GLY A 51 -13.05 6.29 -14.00
C GLY A 51 -13.92 6.25 -12.74
N ALA A 52 -15.17 5.78 -12.88
CA ALA A 52 -16.08 5.63 -11.74
C ALA A 52 -15.58 4.61 -10.70
N ALA A 53 -14.88 3.55 -11.11
CA ALA A 53 -14.27 2.60 -10.18
C ALA A 53 -13.01 3.16 -9.51
N GLY A 54 -12.23 3.99 -10.21
CA GLY A 54 -11.09 4.72 -9.64
C GLY A 54 -11.53 5.65 -8.52
N ASP A 55 -12.55 6.47 -8.78
CA ASP A 55 -13.15 7.37 -7.80
C ASP A 55 -13.66 6.64 -6.55
N ARG A 56 -14.28 5.46 -6.74
CA ARG A 56 -14.73 4.62 -5.61
C ARG A 56 -13.56 4.13 -4.76
N LEU A 57 -12.48 3.64 -5.39
CA LEU A 57 -11.29 3.18 -4.66
C LEU A 57 -10.67 4.33 -3.87
N VAL A 58 -10.48 5.50 -4.50
CA VAL A 58 -9.92 6.69 -3.84
C VAL A 58 -10.78 7.09 -2.65
N LYS A 59 -12.11 7.12 -2.81
CA LYS A 59 -13.02 7.46 -1.72
C LYS A 59 -12.90 6.52 -0.51
N VAL A 60 -12.87 5.20 -0.74
CA VAL A 60 -12.72 4.23 0.37
C VAL A 60 -11.38 4.45 1.08
N LEU A 61 -10.30 4.70 0.32
CA LEU A 61 -8.99 4.99 0.90
C LEU A 61 -8.96 6.29 1.71
N GLU A 62 -9.61 7.36 1.22
CA GLU A 62 -9.76 8.62 1.95
C GLU A 62 -10.51 8.42 3.27
N GLU A 63 -11.55 7.58 3.28
CA GLU A 63 -12.31 7.24 4.48
C GLU A 63 -11.46 6.48 5.49
N ILE A 64 -10.69 5.48 5.05
CA ILE A 64 -9.75 4.73 5.90
C ILE A 64 -8.69 5.67 6.48
N VAL A 65 -8.07 6.52 5.66
CA VAL A 65 -7.03 7.47 6.10
C VAL A 65 -7.59 8.46 7.12
N ARG A 66 -8.79 9.01 6.87
CA ARG A 66 -9.46 9.91 7.82
C ARG A 66 -9.72 9.20 9.15
N ALA A 67 -10.27 8.00 9.13
CA ALA A 67 -10.50 7.23 10.35
C ALA A 67 -9.19 6.95 11.11
N GLY A 68 -8.10 6.64 10.39
CA GLY A 68 -6.78 6.45 10.99
C GLY A 68 -6.22 7.71 11.66
N HIS A 69 -6.51 8.89 11.12
CA HIS A 69 -6.21 10.16 11.78
C HIS A 69 -7.07 10.39 13.02
N ASP A 70 -8.37 10.13 12.92
CA ASP A 70 -9.33 10.32 14.03
C ASP A 70 -9.01 9.39 15.21
N GLU A 71 -8.53 8.18 14.94
CA GLU A 71 -8.04 7.21 15.92
C GLU A 71 -6.67 7.59 16.52
N GLY A 72 -5.96 8.55 15.93
CA GLY A 72 -4.58 8.89 16.29
C GLY A 72 -3.57 7.78 15.96
N ALA A 73 -3.93 6.82 15.09
CA ALA A 73 -3.09 5.71 14.69
C ALA A 73 -2.18 6.07 13.50
N LEU A 74 -2.66 6.93 12.60
CA LEU A 74 -1.96 7.42 11.41
C LEU A 74 -1.36 8.80 11.69
N ARG A 75 -0.13 9.07 11.21
CA ARG A 75 0.47 10.40 11.32
C ARG A 75 -0.34 11.41 10.52
N ALA A 76 -0.54 12.60 11.10
CA ALA A 76 -1.35 13.66 10.49
C ALA A 76 -0.79 14.24 9.19
N ASP A 77 0.45 13.93 8.83
CA ASP A 77 1.10 14.34 7.57
C ASP A 77 1.03 13.27 6.47
N VAL A 78 0.23 12.21 6.64
CA VAL A 78 0.03 11.13 5.65
C VAL A 78 -1.35 11.26 5.01
N GLY A 79 -1.41 11.40 3.69
CA GLY A 79 -2.65 11.42 2.91
C GLY A 79 -2.90 10.12 2.13
N ALA A 80 -4.11 9.98 1.58
CA ALA A 80 -4.45 8.88 0.66
C ALA A 80 -3.58 8.89 -0.62
N GLY A 81 -3.15 10.08 -1.07
CA GLY A 81 -2.21 10.22 -2.18
C GLY A 81 -0.84 9.60 -1.89
N ASP A 82 -0.33 9.73 -0.66
CA ASP A 82 0.92 9.09 -0.24
C ASP A 82 0.79 7.57 -0.23
N VAL A 83 -0.35 7.05 0.24
CA VAL A 83 -0.67 5.61 0.22
C VAL A 83 -0.68 5.09 -1.21
N VAL A 84 -1.48 5.69 -2.09
CA VAL A 84 -1.63 5.26 -3.49
C VAL A 84 -0.29 5.36 -4.24
N GLY A 85 0.43 6.47 -4.07
CA GLY A 85 1.72 6.70 -4.71
C GLY A 85 2.79 5.71 -4.27
N VAL A 86 2.97 5.52 -2.97
CA VAL A 86 4.02 4.63 -2.45
C VAL A 86 3.72 3.17 -2.77
N VAL A 87 2.46 2.73 -2.67
CA VAL A 87 2.10 1.36 -3.08
C VAL A 87 2.35 1.16 -4.57
N GLY A 88 2.01 2.13 -5.42
CA GLY A 88 2.33 2.05 -6.85
C GLY A 88 3.82 1.93 -7.14
N LEU A 89 4.66 2.74 -6.46
CA LEU A 89 6.13 2.62 -6.55
C LEU A 89 6.63 1.23 -6.15
N VAL A 90 6.10 0.70 -5.04
CA VAL A 90 6.47 -0.62 -4.52
C VAL A 90 6.05 -1.74 -5.46
N VAL A 91 4.81 -1.71 -5.96
CA VAL A 91 4.25 -2.74 -6.85
C VAL A 91 4.98 -2.77 -8.20
N ARG A 92 5.26 -1.60 -8.80
CA ARG A 92 5.99 -1.48 -10.07
C ARG A 92 7.42 -2.03 -9.97
N GLY A 93 8.01 -1.97 -8.78
CA GLY A 93 9.28 -2.62 -8.46
C GLY A 93 10.49 -2.08 -9.22
N LEU A 94 11.58 -2.84 -9.19
CA LEU A 94 12.84 -2.50 -9.87
C LEU A 94 13.05 -3.44 -11.07
N PRO A 95 13.13 -2.92 -12.31
CA PRO A 95 13.15 -3.76 -13.50
C PRO A 95 14.41 -4.62 -13.64
N THR A 96 15.49 -4.28 -12.92
CA THR A 96 16.78 -4.97 -12.99
C THR A 96 16.96 -6.03 -11.91
N VAL A 97 15.97 -6.26 -11.05
CA VAL A 97 16.05 -7.21 -9.93
C VAL A 97 15.35 -8.53 -10.33
N PRO A 98 15.94 -9.70 -10.03
CA PRO A 98 15.27 -10.99 -10.27
C PRO A 98 13.88 -11.05 -9.62
N ALA A 99 12.89 -11.63 -10.31
CA ALA A 99 11.48 -11.58 -9.90
C ALA A 99 11.23 -12.01 -8.45
N GLY A 100 11.80 -13.14 -8.01
CA GLY A 100 11.63 -13.62 -6.62
C GLY A 100 12.20 -12.66 -5.58
N VAL A 101 13.37 -12.06 -5.84
CA VAL A 101 13.96 -11.04 -4.96
C VAL A 101 13.12 -9.77 -4.98
N GLY A 102 12.56 -9.40 -6.14
CA GLY A 102 11.65 -8.27 -6.30
C GLY A 102 10.36 -8.43 -5.49
N GLU A 103 9.77 -9.62 -5.47
CA GLU A 103 8.57 -9.94 -4.68
C GLU A 103 8.85 -9.82 -3.16
N GLU A 104 9.96 -10.39 -2.69
CA GLU A 104 10.38 -10.26 -1.28
C GLU A 104 10.62 -8.79 -0.88
N LEU A 105 11.32 -8.03 -1.74
CA LEU A 105 11.58 -6.61 -1.51
C LEU A 105 10.29 -5.79 -1.50
N ARG A 106 9.31 -6.13 -2.34
CA ARG A 106 8.01 -5.47 -2.40
C ARG A 106 7.24 -5.66 -1.09
N GLU A 107 7.13 -6.90 -0.63
CA GLU A 107 6.45 -7.24 0.62
C GLU A 107 7.14 -6.55 1.83
N ARG A 108 8.47 -6.57 1.86
CA ARG A 108 9.26 -5.90 2.89
C ARG A 108 9.08 -4.38 2.85
N ALA A 109 9.09 -3.77 1.66
CA ALA A 109 8.91 -2.32 1.50
C ALA A 109 7.53 -1.87 1.96
N ALA A 110 6.46 -2.61 1.61
CA ALA A 110 5.11 -2.30 2.05
C ALA A 110 5.00 -2.21 3.59
N ARG A 111 5.60 -3.18 4.31
CA ARG A 111 5.57 -3.18 5.78
C ARG A 111 6.43 -2.09 6.41
N LEU A 112 7.59 -1.77 5.81
CA LEU A 112 8.44 -0.65 6.27
C LEU A 112 7.74 0.70 6.08
N VAL A 113 7.06 0.89 4.96
CA VAL A 113 6.26 2.09 4.66
C VAL A 113 5.12 2.22 5.66
N LEU A 114 4.32 1.17 5.88
CA LEU A 114 3.25 1.17 6.88
C LEU A 114 3.78 1.55 8.27
N ALA A 115 4.90 0.95 8.69
CA ALA A 115 5.52 1.30 9.95
C ALA A 115 5.89 2.80 10.01
N GLY A 116 6.39 3.39 8.93
CA GLY A 116 6.70 4.82 8.84
C GLY A 116 5.49 5.76 8.86
N MET A 117 4.29 5.25 8.52
CA MET A 117 3.04 6.00 8.50
C MET A 117 2.35 6.07 9.88
N ARG A 118 2.72 5.21 10.84
CA ARG A 118 2.07 5.14 12.16
C ARG A 118 2.47 6.30 13.09
N ALA A 119 1.54 6.81 13.89
CA ALA A 119 1.77 8.00 14.74
C ALA A 119 2.58 7.75 16.02
N HIS A 120 2.44 6.60 16.70
CA HIS A 120 3.12 6.25 17.96
C HIS A 120 3.45 4.75 17.99
N PRO A 121 4.55 4.36 18.69
CA PRO A 121 5.65 3.63 18.08
C PRO A 121 5.18 2.48 17.21
N ALA A 122 5.58 2.52 15.94
CA ALA A 122 5.35 1.44 15.01
C ALA A 122 5.95 0.13 15.56
N PRO A 123 5.19 -0.99 15.53
CA PRO A 123 5.79 -2.29 15.71
C PRO A 123 6.98 -2.43 14.75
N ALA A 124 8.06 -3.06 15.21
CA ALA A 124 9.18 -3.32 14.33
C ALA A 124 8.68 -4.08 13.08
N PRO A 125 9.14 -3.72 11.88
CA PRO A 125 8.80 -4.45 10.67
C PRO A 125 9.15 -5.93 10.88
N PRO A 126 8.28 -6.87 10.46
CA PRO A 126 8.53 -8.29 10.70
C PRO A 126 9.77 -8.77 9.94
N GLY A 127 10.48 -9.73 10.55
CA GLY A 127 11.69 -10.35 10.02
C GLY A 127 12.99 -9.63 10.37
N ALA A 128 14.12 -10.28 10.08
CA ALA A 128 15.44 -9.71 10.29
C ALA A 128 15.70 -8.53 9.32
N ALA A 129 16.62 -7.64 9.70
CA ALA A 129 17.09 -6.60 8.80
C ALA A 129 17.78 -7.23 7.59
N LEU A 130 17.33 -6.89 6.38
CA LEU A 130 18.03 -7.24 5.14
C LEU A 130 19.26 -6.32 5.02
N THR A 131 20.46 -6.89 5.11
CA THR A 131 21.69 -6.12 4.95
C THR A 131 22.03 -5.93 3.47
N VAL A 132 22.90 -4.97 3.18
CA VAL A 132 23.37 -4.70 1.80
C VAL A 132 24.15 -5.89 1.25
N GLU A 133 24.95 -6.56 2.07
CA GLU A 133 25.71 -7.74 1.67
C GLU A 133 24.80 -8.92 1.30
N GLU A 134 23.72 -9.10 2.05
CA GLU A 134 22.71 -10.13 1.74
C GLU A 134 21.96 -9.80 0.45
N LEU A 135 21.55 -8.55 0.27
CA LEU A 135 20.90 -8.12 -0.96
C LEU A 135 21.82 -8.31 -2.18
N ALA A 136 23.10 -7.93 -2.07
CA ALA A 136 24.06 -8.08 -3.16
C ALA A 136 24.23 -9.54 -3.59
N ARG A 137 24.27 -10.48 -2.63
CA ARG A 137 24.30 -11.93 -2.92
C ARG A 137 23.06 -12.39 -3.68
N ARG A 138 21.87 -11.92 -3.28
CA ARG A 138 20.59 -12.35 -3.90
C ARG A 138 20.38 -11.78 -5.30
N VAL A 139 20.85 -10.57 -5.57
CA VAL A 139 20.70 -9.92 -6.88
C VAL A 139 21.72 -10.44 -7.89
N SER A 140 22.88 -10.93 -7.42
CA SER A 140 23.98 -11.39 -8.28
C SER A 140 23.98 -12.90 -8.54
N GLY A 141 23.14 -13.66 -7.83
CA GLY A 141 22.97 -15.11 -7.99
C GLY A 141 21.81 -15.45 -8.91
#